data_AF-A0A8H2PKI2-F1
#
_entry.id   AF-A0A8H2PKI2-F1
#
_cell.length_a   1.000
_cell.length_b   1.000
_cell.length_c   1.000
_cell.angle_alpha   90.00
_cell.angle_beta   90.00
_cell.angle_gamma   90.00
#
_symmetry.space_group_name_H-M   'P 1'
#
loop_
_entity.id
_entity.type
_entity.pdbx_description
1 polymer ?
#
loop_
_entity_poly.entity_id
_entity_poly.type
_entity_poly.pdbx_seq_one_letter_code
_entity_poly.pdbx_strand_id
1 'polypeptide(L)'
;MALTDTAIKQAKPANKPYTLTDGDGLSLQVPPTGSKRWHFRFYWHDKQLRISLGIYPDVSLKEARQRREAARTLVANNIDPRLHRRAERQKASHAINNTFEAVAGRWHAFRSKKLTKSTKGSAGQASKYLKKDMLPCLGDLPIANVSRGDVL
;
A
#
# COMPACT_ATOMS: atom_id res chain seq x y z
N MET A 1 10.52 -23.55 -18.28
CA MET A 1 9.24 -24.05 -18.81
C MET A 1 8.14 -23.20 -18.22
N ALA A 2 7.17 -22.75 -19.02
CA ALA A 2 6.08 -21.92 -18.52
C ALA A 2 5.12 -22.72 -17.65
N LEU A 3 4.59 -22.12 -16.58
CA LEU A 3 3.54 -22.73 -15.76
C LEU A 3 2.19 -22.64 -16.46
N THR A 4 1.33 -23.60 -16.09
CA THR A 4 -0.08 -23.63 -16.45
C THR A 4 -0.92 -23.64 -15.17
N ASP A 5 -2.15 -23.12 -15.23
CA ASP A 5 -3.05 -23.13 -14.08
C ASP A 5 -3.32 -24.55 -13.56
N THR A 6 -3.34 -25.55 -14.44
CA THR A 6 -3.47 -26.96 -14.06
C THR A 6 -2.30 -27.43 -13.21
N ALA A 7 -1.05 -27.15 -13.64
CA ALA A 7 0.15 -27.51 -12.88
C ALA A 7 0.18 -26.81 -11.51
N ILE A 8 -0.26 -25.55 -11.45
CA ILE A 8 -0.34 -24.77 -10.21
C ILE A 8 -1.37 -25.37 -9.26
N LYS A 9 -2.55 -25.76 -9.75
CA LYS A 9 -3.61 -26.39 -8.94
C LYS A 9 -3.14 -27.75 -8.39
N GLN A 10 -2.48 -28.55 -9.22
CA GLN A 10 -1.97 -29.88 -8.83
C GLN A 10 -0.77 -29.83 -7.87
N ALA A 11 -0.06 -28.70 -7.79
CA ALA A 11 1.05 -28.52 -6.87
C ALA A 11 0.60 -28.62 -5.41
N LYS A 12 0.93 -29.73 -4.75
CA LYS A 12 0.62 -29.98 -3.34
C LYS A 12 1.77 -29.54 -2.43
N PRO A 13 1.49 -29.13 -1.18
CA PRO A 13 2.54 -28.87 -0.19
C PRO A 13 3.39 -30.13 0.02
N ALA A 14 4.70 -29.94 0.16
CA ALA A 14 5.64 -31.00 0.50
C ALA A 14 6.29 -30.71 1.87
N ASN A 15 7.03 -31.67 2.43
CA ASN A 15 7.72 -31.50 3.72
C ASN A 15 8.72 -30.31 3.72
N LYS A 16 9.24 -29.94 2.54
CA LYS A 16 10.14 -28.79 2.36
C LYS A 16 9.54 -27.82 1.34
N PRO A 17 9.75 -26.50 1.51
CA PRO A 17 9.31 -25.52 0.52
C PRO A 17 10.02 -25.76 -0.81
N TYR A 18 9.25 -25.77 -1.89
CA TYR A 18 9.79 -25.86 -3.25
C TYR A 18 9.25 -24.73 -4.12
N THR A 19 9.86 -24.54 -5.29
CA THR A 19 9.55 -23.43 -6.19
C THR A 19 9.28 -23.96 -7.59
N LEU A 20 8.16 -23.56 -8.17
CA LEU A 20 7.79 -23.82 -9.55
C LEU A 20 8.13 -22.59 -10.39
N THR A 21 8.89 -22.75 -11.46
CA THR A 21 9.35 -21.62 -12.29
C THR A 21 8.41 -21.39 -13.47
N ASP A 22 8.02 -20.14 -13.72
CA ASP A 22 7.23 -19.75 -14.90
C ASP A 22 8.10 -19.18 -16.03
N GLY A 23 9.27 -18.64 -15.69
CA GLY A 23 10.16 -17.96 -16.62
C GLY A 23 10.29 -16.46 -16.33
N ASP A 24 11.26 -15.80 -16.95
CA ASP A 24 11.55 -14.37 -16.75
C ASP A 24 11.68 -13.96 -15.27
N GLY A 25 12.27 -14.84 -14.45
CA GLY A 25 12.41 -14.62 -13.01
C GLY A 25 11.13 -14.78 -12.19
N LEU A 26 9.97 -15.07 -12.79
CA LEU A 26 8.73 -15.38 -12.09
C LEU A 26 8.70 -16.85 -11.63
N SER A 27 8.28 -17.04 -10.38
CA SER A 27 8.12 -18.35 -9.80
C SER A 27 7.02 -18.38 -8.74
N LEU A 28 6.47 -19.57 -8.50
CA LEU A 28 5.53 -19.86 -7.44
C LEU A 28 6.23 -20.66 -6.36
N GLN A 29 6.35 -20.09 -5.16
CA GLN A 29 6.81 -20.82 -3.99
C GLN A 29 5.64 -21.55 -3.34
N VAL A 30 5.80 -22.85 -3.12
CA VAL A 30 4.86 -23.72 -2.43
C VAL A 30 5.47 -24.13 -1.09
N PRO A 31 5.11 -23.48 0.03
CA PRO A 31 5.57 -23.87 1.36
C PRO A 31 4.81 -25.10 1.87
N PRO A 32 5.32 -25.78 2.91
CA PRO A 32 4.62 -26.89 3.58
C PRO A 32 3.26 -26.48 4.16
N THR A 33 3.08 -25.20 4.52
CA THR A 33 1.81 -24.64 4.99
C THR A 33 0.74 -24.53 3.91
N GLY A 34 1.13 -24.68 2.64
CA GLY A 34 0.24 -24.67 1.48
C GLY A 34 -0.17 -23.30 0.93
N SER A 35 0.17 -22.19 1.59
CA SER A 35 -0.04 -20.85 1.04
C SER A 35 0.94 -20.55 -0.11
N LYS A 36 0.47 -20.72 -1.35
CA LYS A 36 1.27 -20.54 -2.57
C LYS A 36 1.53 -19.05 -2.83
N ARG A 37 2.78 -18.66 -3.03
CA ARG A 37 3.17 -17.25 -3.20
C ARG A 37 3.96 -17.02 -4.47
N TRP A 38 3.55 -16.01 -5.24
CA TRP A 38 4.30 -15.55 -6.39
C TRP A 38 5.52 -14.74 -5.97
N HIS A 39 6.65 -15.04 -6.58
CA HIS A 39 7.89 -14.28 -6.44
C HIS A 39 8.44 -13.90 -7.80
N PHE A 40 8.98 -12.70 -7.89
CA PHE A 40 9.76 -12.25 -9.03
C PHE A 40 11.19 -11.97 -8.59
N ARG A 41 12.13 -12.64 -9.26
CA ARG A 41 13.57 -12.56 -9.06
C ARG A 41 14.18 -11.61 -10.08
N PHE A 42 15.00 -10.67 -9.62
CA PHE A 42 15.65 -9.65 -10.44
C PHE A 42 17.04 -9.34 -9.90
N TYR A 43 17.86 -8.67 -10.71
CA TYR A 43 19.14 -8.12 -10.27
C TYR A 43 19.01 -6.63 -10.02
N TRP A 44 19.68 -6.14 -8.98
CA TRP A 44 19.74 -4.74 -8.63
C TRP A 44 21.12 -4.43 -8.09
N HIS A 45 21.89 -3.60 -8.81
CA HIS A 45 23.31 -3.31 -8.50
C HIS A 45 24.10 -4.61 -8.18
N ASP A 46 24.12 -5.53 -9.14
CA ASP A 46 24.82 -6.84 -9.07
C ASP A 46 24.36 -7.80 -7.97
N LYS A 47 23.32 -7.44 -7.21
CA LYS A 47 22.73 -8.29 -6.19
C LYS A 47 21.46 -8.93 -6.71
N GLN A 48 21.39 -10.25 -6.63
CA GLN A 48 20.17 -10.98 -6.93
C GLN A 48 19.16 -10.83 -5.79
N LEU A 49 17.99 -10.30 -6.10
CA LEU A 49 16.93 -10.00 -5.15
C LEU A 49 15.61 -10.63 -5.61
N ARG A 50 14.63 -10.65 -4.70
CA ARG A 50 13.28 -11.11 -5.01
C ARG A 50 12.22 -10.24 -4.35
N ILE A 51 11.07 -10.13 -4.99
CA ILE A 51 9.85 -9.53 -4.44
C ILE A 51 8.68 -10.48 -4.54
N SER A 52 7.81 -10.49 -3.52
CA SER A 52 6.53 -11.18 -3.62
C SER A 52 5.59 -10.43 -4.55
N LEU A 53 4.85 -11.10 -5.42
CA LEU A 53 3.86 -10.46 -6.30
C LEU A 53 2.42 -10.73 -5.89
N GLY A 54 2.20 -11.61 -4.92
CA GLY A 54 0.88 -11.95 -4.40
C GLY A 54 0.80 -13.39 -3.92
N ILE A 55 -0.38 -13.77 -3.45
CA ILE A 55 -0.70 -15.12 -3.00
C ILE A 55 -1.68 -15.71 -4.01
N TYR A 56 -1.53 -16.98 -4.35
CA TYR A 56 -2.51 -17.71 -5.15
C TYR A 56 -3.54 -18.35 -4.21
N PRO A 57 -4.86 -18.32 -4.51
CA PRO A 57 -5.47 -17.96 -5.81
C PRO A 57 -5.82 -16.47 -5.99
N ASP A 58 -5.69 -15.63 -4.97
CA ASP A 58 -6.05 -14.20 -5.04
C ASP A 58 -5.38 -13.46 -6.20
N VAL A 59 -4.17 -13.88 -6.54
CA VAL A 59 -3.44 -13.45 -7.73
C VAL A 59 -3.29 -14.65 -8.67
N SER A 60 -4.01 -14.58 -9.79
CA SER A 60 -3.96 -15.58 -10.85
C SER A 60 -2.58 -15.61 -11.54
N LEU A 61 -2.29 -16.66 -12.30
CA LEU A 61 -1.08 -16.74 -13.12
C LEU A 61 -0.98 -15.56 -14.10
N LYS A 62 -2.10 -15.18 -14.73
CA LYS A 62 -2.18 -14.04 -15.65
C LYS A 62 -1.81 -12.73 -14.95
N GLU A 63 -2.40 -12.47 -13.78
CA GLU A 63 -2.06 -11.28 -12.99
C GLU A 63 -0.61 -11.30 -12.51
N ALA A 64 -0.09 -12.46 -12.10
CA ALA A 64 1.30 -12.60 -11.69
C ALA A 64 2.27 -12.24 -12.83
N ARG A 65 1.97 -12.64 -14.06
CA ARG A 65 2.72 -12.23 -15.27
C ARG A 65 2.61 -10.73 -15.55
N GLN A 66 1.43 -10.14 -15.40
CA GLN A 66 1.27 -8.67 -15.54
C GLN A 66 2.07 -7.90 -14.49
N ARG A 67 2.00 -8.31 -13.22
CA ARG A 67 2.77 -7.69 -12.13
C ARG A 67 4.28 -7.89 -12.30
N ARG A 68 4.70 -9.03 -12.87
CA ARG A 68 6.09 -9.28 -13.28
C ARG A 68 6.54 -8.27 -14.32
N GLU A 69 5.79 -8.09 -15.41
CA GLU A 69 6.15 -7.12 -16.45
C GLU A 69 6.23 -5.71 -15.90
N ALA A 70 5.26 -5.28 -15.08
CA ALA A 70 5.32 -3.99 -14.42
C ALA A 70 6.60 -3.82 -13.57
N ALA A 71 6.98 -4.85 -12.80
CA ALA A 71 8.21 -4.83 -12.01
C ALA A 71 9.48 -4.84 -12.88
N ARG A 72 9.48 -5.55 -14.01
CA ARG A 72 10.59 -5.55 -14.98
C ARG A 72 10.78 -4.17 -15.59
N THR A 73 9.70 -3.49 -15.97
CA THR A 73 9.75 -2.12 -16.48
C THR A 73 10.34 -1.16 -15.45
N LEU A 74 10.00 -1.30 -14.17
CA LEU A 74 10.62 -0.49 -13.10
C LEU A 74 12.14 -0.72 -13.03
N VAL A 75 12.58 -1.98 -13.07
CA VAL A 75 14.03 -2.31 -13.08
C VAL A 75 14.72 -1.73 -14.32
N ALA A 76 14.10 -1.84 -15.50
CA ALA A 76 14.63 -1.29 -16.74
C ALA A 76 14.76 0.24 -16.71
N ASN A 77 13.84 0.91 -16.01
CA ASN A 77 13.88 2.35 -15.76
C ASN A 77 14.79 2.75 -14.59
N ASN A 78 15.61 1.82 -14.08
CA ASN A 78 16.51 2.03 -12.96
C ASN A 78 15.77 2.49 -11.68
N ILE A 79 14.61 1.88 -11.40
CA ILE A 79 13.80 2.06 -10.19
C ILE A 79 13.72 0.73 -9.43
N ASP A 80 14.11 0.70 -8.14
CA ASP A 80 13.98 -0.51 -7.30
C ASP A 80 12.49 -0.82 -7.05
N PRO A 81 11.95 -1.95 -7.54
CA PRO A 81 10.54 -2.31 -7.35
C PRO A 81 10.11 -2.41 -5.88
N ARG A 82 11.04 -2.71 -4.96
CA ARG A 82 10.77 -2.79 -3.51
C ARG A 82 10.51 -1.40 -2.94
N LEU A 83 11.36 -0.44 -3.30
CA LEU A 83 11.24 0.94 -2.85
C LEU A 83 10.00 1.59 -3.46
N HIS A 84 9.75 1.36 -4.75
CA HIS A 84 8.53 1.81 -5.41
C HIS A 84 7.28 1.31 -4.68
N ARG A 85 7.20 -0.01 -4.39
CA ARG A 85 6.07 -0.56 -3.64
C ARG A 85 5.95 0.01 -2.23
N ARG A 86 7.06 0.21 -1.53
CA ARG A 86 7.06 0.82 -0.19
C ARG A 86 6.53 2.25 -0.25
N ALA A 87 6.98 3.03 -1.23
CA ALA A 87 6.51 4.40 -1.44
C ALA A 87 5.00 4.42 -1.75
N GLU A 88 4.49 3.55 -2.62
CA GLU A 88 3.06 3.47 -2.91
C GLU A 88 2.23 3.08 -1.68
N ARG A 89 2.70 2.14 -0.87
CA ARG A 89 2.05 1.80 0.41
C ARG A 89 2.08 2.95 1.40
N GLN A 90 3.19 3.69 1.46
CA GLN A 90 3.30 4.87 2.31
C GLN A 90 2.37 5.97 1.83
N LYS A 91 2.27 6.23 0.53
CA LYS A 91 1.30 7.20 -0.03
C LYS A 91 -0.14 6.81 0.33
N ALA A 92 -0.50 5.53 0.15
CA ALA A 92 -1.83 5.04 0.53
C ALA A 92 -2.09 5.19 2.05
N SER A 93 -1.11 4.85 2.89
CA SER A 93 -1.22 5.03 4.33
C SER A 93 -1.23 6.49 4.75
N HIS A 94 -0.49 7.38 4.08
CA HIS A 94 -0.51 8.82 4.32
C HIS A 94 -1.84 9.43 3.91
N ALA A 95 -2.45 8.95 2.83
CA ALA A 95 -3.81 9.35 2.48
C ALA A 95 -4.81 8.98 3.58
N ILE A 96 -4.69 7.76 4.13
CA ILE A 96 -5.56 7.28 5.23
C ILE A 96 -5.26 7.97 6.58
N ASN A 97 -4.00 8.27 6.90
CA ASN A 97 -3.60 8.80 8.21
C ASN A 97 -3.54 10.34 8.28
N ASN A 98 -3.47 11.03 7.14
CA ASN A 98 -3.56 12.49 7.07
C ASN A 98 -4.95 12.92 6.57
N THR A 99 -6.01 12.38 7.17
CA THR A 99 -7.34 12.93 6.97
C THR A 99 -7.43 14.35 7.51
N PHE A 100 -8.42 15.11 7.02
CA PHE A 100 -8.71 16.44 7.53
C PHE A 100 -8.93 16.41 9.05
N GLU A 101 -9.63 15.40 9.57
CA GLU A 101 -9.83 15.24 11.01
C GLU A 101 -8.51 15.10 11.77
N ALA A 102 -7.64 14.19 11.34
CA ALA A 102 -6.36 13.94 11.99
C ALA A 102 -5.43 15.18 11.96
N VAL A 103 -5.49 15.96 10.88
CA VAL A 103 -4.72 17.21 10.78
C VAL A 103 -5.37 18.32 11.60
N ALA A 104 -6.69 18.48 11.54
CA ALA A 104 -7.44 19.48 12.30
C ALA A 104 -7.27 19.28 13.81
N GLY A 105 -7.28 18.03 14.29
CA GLY A 105 -7.00 17.70 15.68
C GLY A 105 -5.58 18.10 16.12
N ARG A 106 -4.56 17.78 15.30
CA ARG A 106 -3.16 18.20 15.56
C ARG A 106 -3.02 19.73 15.56
N TRP A 107 -3.63 20.40 14.59
CA TRP A 107 -3.65 21.86 14.51
C TRP A 107 -4.32 22.48 15.73
N HIS A 108 -5.48 21.95 16.14
CA HIS A 108 -6.23 22.43 17.30
C HIS A 108 -5.42 22.24 18.59
N ALA A 109 -4.79 21.08 18.78
CA ALA A 109 -3.92 20.82 19.93
C ALA A 109 -2.71 21.76 19.98
N PHE A 110 -2.10 22.05 18.82
CA PHE A 110 -1.00 23.00 18.71
C PHE A 110 -1.44 24.44 19.03
N ARG A 111 -2.54 24.91 18.42
CA ARG A 111 -3.07 26.28 18.61
C ARG A 111 -3.63 26.51 20.01
N SER A 112 -4.25 25.50 20.61
CA SER A 112 -4.80 25.57 21.97
C SER A 112 -3.74 25.80 23.06
N LYS A 113 -2.45 25.61 22.75
CA LYS A 113 -1.35 25.99 23.66
C LYS A 113 -1.20 27.51 23.81
N LYS A 114 -1.60 28.29 22.80
CA LYS A 114 -1.45 29.76 22.74
C LYS A 114 -2.78 30.51 22.80
N LEU A 115 -3.90 29.80 22.90
CA LEU A 115 -5.25 30.38 22.90
C LEU A 115 -5.91 30.22 24.27
N THR A 116 -6.85 31.13 24.57
CA THR A 116 -7.63 31.11 25.81
C THR A 116 -8.46 29.83 25.90
N LYS A 117 -8.20 29.02 26.94
CA LYS A 117 -8.79 27.68 27.15
C LYS A 117 -10.14 27.74 27.90
N SER A 118 -11.07 28.54 27.39
CA SER A 118 -12.45 28.60 27.88
C SER A 118 -13.41 28.08 26.81
N THR A 119 -14.60 27.62 27.20
CA THR A 119 -15.68 27.21 26.27
C THR A 119 -16.10 28.35 25.34
N LYS A 120 -16.04 29.60 25.83
CA LYS A 120 -16.23 30.83 25.04
C LYS A 120 -14.92 31.41 24.50
N GLY A 121 -13.78 30.77 24.83
CA GLY A 121 -12.46 31.17 24.36
C GLY A 121 -12.20 30.67 22.94
N SER A 122 -11.25 31.30 22.26
CA SER A 122 -10.93 31.02 20.86
C SER A 122 -10.60 29.54 20.58
N ALA A 123 -10.02 28.81 21.56
CA ALA A 123 -9.77 27.38 21.44
C ALA A 123 -11.07 26.54 21.48
N GLY A 124 -12.00 26.87 22.38
CA GLY A 124 -13.29 26.18 22.49
C GLY A 124 -14.17 26.40 21.26
N GLN A 125 -14.23 27.64 20.78
CA GLN A 125 -14.98 28.01 19.58
C GLN A 125 -14.45 27.29 18.34
N ALA A 126 -13.13 27.23 18.14
CA ALA A 126 -12.51 26.51 17.03
C ALA A 126 -12.80 25.01 17.07
N SER A 127 -12.81 24.39 18.25
CA SER A 127 -13.19 22.97 18.40
C SER A 127 -14.65 22.74 18.00
N LYS A 128 -15.54 23.66 18.37
CA LYS A 128 -16.97 23.57 18.06
C LYS A 128 -17.23 23.64 16.56
N TYR A 129 -16.64 24.61 15.85
CA TYR A 129 -16.80 24.74 14.40
C TYR A 129 -16.20 23.56 13.65
N LEU A 130 -15.01 23.08 14.08
CA LEU A 130 -14.44 21.87 13.52
C LEU A 130 -15.41 20.70 13.65
N LYS A 131 -15.90 20.39 14.86
CA LYS A 131 -16.77 19.23 15.10
C LYS A 131 -18.14 19.34 14.44
N LYS A 132 -18.74 20.53 14.42
CA LYS A 132 -20.12 20.71 13.98
C LYS A 132 -20.22 20.94 12.47
N ASP A 133 -19.29 21.69 11.90
CA ASP A 133 -19.44 22.24 10.55
C ASP A 133 -18.45 21.60 9.56
N MET A 134 -17.21 21.32 9.99
CA MET A 134 -16.16 20.86 9.06
C MET A 134 -15.98 19.34 9.06
N LEU A 135 -15.92 18.69 10.23
CA LEU A 135 -15.69 17.25 10.34
C LEU A 135 -16.78 16.38 9.71
N PRO A 136 -18.09 16.73 9.76
CA PRO A 136 -19.13 15.89 9.13
C PRO A 136 -18.99 15.76 7.61
N CYS A 137 -18.42 16.77 6.95
CA CYS A 137 -18.27 16.80 5.50
C CYS A 137 -16.85 16.46 5.04
N LEU A 138 -15.83 16.88 5.81
CA LEU A 138 -14.43 16.79 5.40
C LEU A 138 -13.63 15.76 6.21
N GLY A 139 -14.16 15.25 7.32
CA GLY A 139 -13.42 14.52 8.35
C GLY A 139 -12.58 13.36 7.81
N ASP A 140 -13.18 12.52 6.98
CA ASP A 140 -12.56 11.32 6.40
C ASP A 140 -11.72 11.61 5.15
N LEU A 141 -11.81 12.81 4.57
CA LEU A 141 -11.08 13.15 3.36
C LEU A 141 -9.60 13.31 3.67
N PRO A 142 -8.69 12.68 2.91
CA PRO A 142 -7.27 13.00 2.95
C PRO A 142 -7.09 14.50 2.73
N ILE A 143 -6.29 15.18 3.55
CA ILE A 143 -6.13 16.63 3.46
C ILE A 143 -5.61 17.09 2.09
N ALA A 144 -4.84 16.24 1.41
CA ALA A 144 -4.34 16.48 0.06
C ALA A 144 -5.44 16.48 -1.01
N ASN A 145 -6.59 15.88 -0.70
CA ASN A 145 -7.73 15.77 -1.59
C ASN A 145 -8.83 16.81 -1.29
N VAL A 146 -8.68 17.60 -0.22
CA VAL A 146 -9.61 18.71 0.08
C VAL A 146 -9.42 19.77 -0.99
N SER A 147 -10.45 19.97 -1.81
CA SER A 147 -10.47 20.90 -2.93
C SER A 147 -11.21 22.18 -2.57
N ARG A 148 -11.13 23.18 -3.45
CA ARG A 148 -11.90 24.43 -3.32
C ARG A 148 -13.42 24.16 -3.27
N GLY A 149 -13.90 23.16 -4.01
CA GLY A 149 -15.32 22.82 -4.05
C GLY A 149 -15.86 22.29 -2.73
N ASP A 150 -15.00 21.76 -1.86
CA ASP A 150 -15.41 21.16 -0.58
C ASP A 150 -15.53 22.20 0.55
N VAL A 151 -15.06 23.43 0.33
CA VAL A 151 -14.97 24.50 1.36
C VAL A 151 -15.72 25.78 1.00
N LEU A 152 -16.46 25.78 -0.12
CA LEU A 152 -17.32 26.88 -0.57
C LEU A 152 -18.79 26.54 -0.32
#